data_AF-A0A2M7C9N0-F1
#
_entry.id   AF-A0A2M7C9N0-F1
#
_cell.length_a   1.000
_cell.length_b   1.000
_cell.length_c   1.000
_cell.angle_alpha   90.00
_cell.angle_beta   90.00
_cell.angle_gamma   90.00
#
_symmetry.space_group_name_H-M   'P 1'
#
loop_
_entity.id
_entity.type
_entity.pdbx_description
1 polymer ?
#
loop_
_entity_poly.entity_id
_entity_poly.type
_entity_poly.pdbx_seq_one_letter_code
_entity_poly.pdbx_strand_id
1 'polypeptide(L)'
;MTDPIVNRRKSIFLGIICLVIFAGIIVAGLWPFKFWPENKVEWLKDQNGVRFYGQGIIYSEKEIAMAPSFRSSNLPSSISVEICLQPETEASSHIGRILSFFDDQGSESFFIGQWRPHLILGKGIHGKDTYREIGIRDVLKKAEKRFVAITSGVDGTRIYVDGILLKSSPRFHLFSINEKPSGKIALGASPTGSEYWTGNILSLAIYDRVLTGQEVSTHSHGSKKSGEEGLVALYPFDERSGQWGYNHASRRHLFIPSKFEVLQKTILVPPWVDFRFNRSYLMDILTNILGFIPFGFFFSAYLSRKKIMSKRCLFLMAILLGGSLSLCIEVIQVYLPTRNSQLMDVLANSMGAILGATLYYLRGHQSASL
;
A
#
# COMPACT_ATOMS: atom_id res chain seq x y z
N MET A 1 -56.04 -7.88 20.53
CA MET A 1 -54.85 -8.51 21.15
C MET A 1 -54.18 -9.39 20.11
N THR A 2 -52.90 -9.19 19.80
CA THR A 2 -52.17 -10.08 18.88
C THR A 2 -51.82 -11.39 19.58
N ASP A 3 -52.07 -12.51 18.91
CA ASP A 3 -51.75 -13.85 19.40
C ASP A 3 -50.26 -13.95 19.82
N PRO A 4 -49.94 -14.34 21.07
CA PRO A 4 -48.56 -14.45 21.56
C PRO A 4 -47.69 -15.39 20.71
N ILE A 5 -48.27 -16.41 20.07
CA ILE A 5 -47.55 -17.33 19.18
C ILE A 5 -47.15 -16.61 17.89
N VAL A 6 -48.06 -15.83 17.29
CA VAL A 6 -47.79 -15.01 16.11
C VAL A 6 -46.75 -13.93 16.43
N ASN A 7 -46.83 -13.33 17.61
CA ASN A 7 -45.89 -12.31 18.06
C ASN A 7 -44.45 -12.88 18.20
N ARG A 8 -44.33 -14.09 18.76
CA ARG A 8 -43.07 -14.83 18.90
C ARG A 8 -42.49 -15.22 17.54
N ARG A 9 -43.29 -15.79 16.63
CA ARG A 9 -42.85 -16.16 15.28
C ARG A 9 -42.27 -14.98 14.50
N LYS A 10 -42.93 -13.81 14.55
CA LYS A 10 -42.42 -12.58 13.92
C LYS A 10 -41.09 -12.09 14.52
N SER A 11 -40.89 -12.24 15.82
CA SER A 11 -39.63 -11.87 16.48
C SER A 11 -38.48 -12.78 16.07
N ILE A 12 -38.73 -14.09 15.96
CA ILE A 12 -37.74 -15.07 15.49
C ILE A 12 -37.36 -14.77 14.05
N PHE A 13 -38.34 -14.53 13.18
CA PHE A 13 -38.11 -14.20 11.78
C PHE A 13 -37.23 -12.94 11.61
N LEU A 14 -37.53 -11.85 12.34
CA LEU A 14 -36.69 -10.65 12.34
C LEU A 14 -35.28 -10.93 12.86
N GLY A 15 -35.14 -11.75 13.90
CA GLY A 15 -33.84 -12.17 14.42
C GLY A 15 -33.01 -12.91 13.37
N ILE A 16 -33.63 -13.81 12.59
CA ILE A 16 -32.98 -14.51 11.48
C ILE A 16 -32.52 -13.52 10.41
N ILE A 17 -33.38 -12.56 10.02
CA ILE A 17 -32.99 -11.52 9.05
C ILE A 17 -31.79 -10.73 9.55
N CYS A 18 -31.79 -10.28 10.81
CA CYS A 18 -30.66 -9.57 11.40
C CYS A 18 -29.37 -10.40 11.35
N LEU A 19 -29.46 -11.71 11.64
CA LEU A 19 -28.31 -12.61 11.61
C LEU A 19 -27.78 -12.80 10.18
N VAL A 20 -28.66 -12.95 9.19
CA VAL A 20 -28.26 -13.06 7.77
C VAL A 20 -27.59 -11.78 7.29
N ILE A 21 -28.15 -10.61 7.62
CA ILE A 21 -27.54 -9.32 7.28
C ILE A 21 -26.18 -9.16 7.95
N PHE A 22 -26.09 -9.48 9.24
CA PHE A 22 -24.83 -9.43 9.99
C PHE A 22 -23.76 -10.32 9.37
N ALA A 23 -24.09 -11.58 9.06
CA ALA A 23 -23.19 -12.51 8.39
C ALA A 23 -22.80 -12.01 7.00
N GLY A 24 -23.76 -11.47 6.23
CA GLY A 24 -23.52 -10.90 4.91
C GLY A 24 -22.54 -9.72 4.94
N ILE A 25 -22.66 -8.83 5.94
CA ILE A 25 -21.74 -7.71 6.14
C ILE A 25 -20.32 -8.20 6.47
N ILE A 26 -20.18 -9.18 7.37
CA ILE A 26 -18.87 -9.77 7.68
C ILE A 26 -18.26 -10.40 6.42
N VAL A 27 -19.05 -11.15 5.65
CA VAL A 27 -18.59 -11.78 4.41
C VAL A 27 -18.14 -10.72 3.40
N ALA A 28 -18.94 -9.69 3.17
CA ALA A 28 -18.60 -8.62 2.24
C ALA A 28 -17.35 -7.83 2.68
N GLY A 29 -17.26 -7.51 3.97
CA GLY A 29 -16.15 -6.75 4.53
C GLY A 29 -14.82 -7.52 4.55
N LEU A 30 -14.86 -8.83 4.76
CA LEU A 30 -13.64 -9.66 4.83
C LEU A 30 -13.29 -10.37 3.53
N TRP A 31 -14.16 -10.36 2.52
CA TRP A 31 -13.86 -10.93 1.20
C TRP A 31 -12.62 -10.25 0.59
N PRO A 32 -11.67 -11.01 -0.01
CA PRO A 32 -11.72 -12.43 -0.36
C PRO A 32 -11.15 -13.41 0.69
N PHE A 33 -11.04 -13.03 1.97
CA PHE A 33 -10.49 -13.86 3.05
C PHE A 33 -9.06 -14.36 2.82
N LYS A 34 -8.26 -13.62 2.04
CA LYS A 34 -6.87 -13.97 1.73
C LYS A 34 -5.91 -13.41 2.77
N PHE A 35 -5.85 -14.05 3.95
CA PHE A 35 -4.96 -13.65 5.05
C PHE A 35 -3.48 -14.01 4.79
N TRP A 36 -3.21 -15.06 4.02
CA TRP A 36 -1.86 -15.50 3.67
C TRP A 36 -1.71 -15.68 2.15
N PRO A 37 -1.78 -14.57 1.37
CA PRO A 37 -1.59 -14.65 -0.06
C PRO A 37 -0.17 -15.12 -0.39
N GLU A 38 -0.04 -15.84 -1.50
CA GLU A 38 1.28 -16.20 -2.03
C GLU A 38 2.05 -14.95 -2.44
N ASN A 39 3.35 -14.94 -2.15
CA ASN A 39 4.22 -13.88 -2.64
C ASN A 39 4.43 -14.07 -4.14
N LYS A 40 3.95 -13.14 -4.97
CA LYS A 40 3.99 -13.29 -6.44
C LYS A 40 5.34 -12.86 -7.02
N VAL A 41 6.38 -13.57 -6.59
CA VAL A 41 7.77 -13.40 -7.00
C VAL A 41 8.30 -14.75 -7.46
N GLU A 42 8.89 -14.81 -8.64
CA GLU A 42 9.56 -16.01 -9.15
C GLU A 42 10.95 -15.68 -9.71
N TRP A 43 11.85 -16.66 -9.65
CA TRP A 43 13.15 -16.54 -10.29
C TRP A 43 13.04 -16.71 -11.80
N LEU A 44 13.79 -15.91 -12.55
CA LEU A 44 13.96 -16.15 -13.98
C LEU A 44 14.89 -17.36 -14.18
N LYS A 45 14.48 -18.30 -15.05
CA LYS A 45 15.23 -19.53 -15.30
C LYS A 45 16.33 -19.36 -16.34
N ASP A 46 16.06 -18.54 -17.35
CA ASP A 46 16.91 -18.42 -18.55
C ASP A 46 17.92 -17.27 -18.47
N GLN A 47 17.77 -16.38 -17.49
CA GLN A 47 18.67 -15.25 -17.26
C GLN A 47 18.66 -14.86 -15.78
N ASN A 48 19.63 -14.03 -15.38
CA ASN A 48 19.65 -13.46 -14.04
C ASN A 48 18.46 -12.51 -13.85
N GLY A 49 17.83 -12.56 -12.67
CA GLY A 49 16.72 -11.72 -12.32
C GLY A 49 15.57 -12.43 -11.63
N VAL A 50 14.65 -11.61 -11.15
CA VAL A 50 13.42 -12.00 -10.48
C VAL A 50 12.23 -11.32 -11.17
N ARG A 51 11.12 -12.04 -11.29
CA ARG A 51 9.87 -11.56 -11.89
C ARG A 51 8.81 -11.34 -10.83
N PHE A 52 8.18 -10.17 -10.90
CA PHE A 52 6.99 -9.80 -10.16
C PHE A 52 5.77 -9.89 -11.09
N TYR A 53 4.82 -10.78 -10.79
CA TYR A 53 3.64 -11.02 -11.63
C TYR A 53 2.32 -10.70 -10.90
N GLY A 54 2.40 -9.87 -9.87
CA GLY A 54 1.27 -9.34 -9.11
C GLY A 54 1.76 -8.75 -7.79
N GLN A 55 0.96 -8.90 -6.73
CA GLN A 55 1.35 -8.49 -5.37
C GLN A 55 2.51 -9.37 -4.86
N GLY A 56 3.73 -8.89 -5.05
CA GLY A 56 4.97 -9.56 -4.70
C GLY A 56 5.94 -8.58 -4.06
N ILE A 57 6.74 -9.06 -3.10
CA ILE A 57 7.72 -8.25 -2.38
C ILE A 57 9.01 -9.05 -2.14
N ILE A 58 10.12 -8.35 -2.24
CA ILE A 58 11.45 -8.79 -1.77
C ILE A 58 11.97 -7.68 -0.86
N TYR A 59 12.55 -7.99 0.29
CA TYR A 59 13.02 -6.94 1.20
C TYR A 59 14.29 -7.30 1.94
N SER A 60 14.99 -6.27 2.44
CA SER A 60 16.13 -6.45 3.33
C SER A 60 15.67 -6.58 4.78
N GLU A 61 16.03 -7.67 5.46
CA GLU A 61 15.67 -7.84 6.89
C GLU A 61 16.40 -6.84 7.79
N LYS A 62 17.63 -6.51 7.43
CA LYS A 62 18.48 -5.52 8.11
C LYS A 62 18.59 -4.29 7.22
N GLU A 63 18.83 -3.13 7.84
CA GLU A 63 19.11 -1.90 7.11
C GLU A 63 20.25 -2.11 6.11
N ILE A 64 20.36 -1.28 5.09
CA ILE A 64 21.59 -1.15 4.30
C ILE A 64 22.52 -0.20 5.07
N ALA A 65 23.72 -0.68 5.42
CA ALA A 65 24.72 0.18 6.02
C ALA A 65 25.36 1.03 4.93
N MET A 66 25.00 2.32 4.89
CA MET A 66 25.80 3.32 4.20
C MET A 66 27.05 3.60 5.03
N ALA A 67 28.20 3.87 4.40
CA ALA A 67 29.31 4.41 5.14
C ALA A 67 28.86 5.71 5.84
N PRO A 68 29.32 5.99 7.07
CA PRO A 68 29.11 7.29 7.67
C PRO A 68 29.81 8.32 6.78
N SER A 69 29.06 8.97 5.89
CA SER A 69 29.53 10.16 5.19
C SER A 69 30.10 11.09 6.25
N PHE A 70 31.38 11.46 6.12
CA PHE A 70 32.12 12.30 7.08
C PHE A 70 31.18 13.33 7.70
N ARG A 71 31.08 13.31 9.04
CA ARG A 71 30.14 14.07 9.88
C ARG A 71 30.24 15.59 9.69
N SER A 72 29.81 16.12 8.55
CA SER A 72 29.42 17.51 8.41
C SER A 72 27.90 17.52 8.42
N SER A 73 27.33 17.87 9.56
CA SER A 73 25.90 17.87 9.86
C SER A 73 25.04 18.80 8.98
N ASN A 74 25.61 19.38 7.92
CA ASN A 74 25.02 20.46 7.13
C ASN A 74 24.89 20.15 5.63
N LEU A 75 25.25 18.94 5.17
CA LEU A 75 25.19 18.57 3.75
C LEU A 75 24.26 17.36 3.51
N PRO A 76 23.51 17.34 2.40
CA PRO A 76 22.72 16.19 2.01
C PRO A 76 23.56 14.93 1.84
N SER A 77 23.02 13.80 2.30
CA SER A 77 23.62 12.48 2.10
C SER A 77 23.75 12.14 0.62
N SER A 78 24.88 11.51 0.27
CA SER A 78 25.15 11.06 -1.10
C SER A 78 24.73 9.61 -1.28
N ILE A 79 24.06 9.30 -2.38
CA ILE A 79 23.64 7.95 -2.74
C ILE A 79 23.51 7.85 -4.25
N SER A 80 23.85 6.68 -4.79
CA SER A 80 23.46 6.31 -6.16
C SER A 80 22.78 4.95 -6.17
N VAL A 81 21.73 4.84 -6.96
CA VAL A 81 20.99 3.60 -7.18
C VAL A 81 21.02 3.30 -8.67
N GLU A 82 21.37 2.08 -9.02
CA GLU A 82 21.35 1.61 -10.39
C GLU A 82 20.54 0.32 -10.48
N ILE A 83 19.55 0.28 -11.35
CA ILE A 83 18.64 -0.85 -11.52
C ILE A 83 18.50 -1.21 -12.99
N CYS A 84 18.64 -2.50 -13.31
CA CYS A 84 18.27 -3.02 -14.61
C CYS A 84 16.94 -3.75 -14.48
N LEU A 85 15.96 -3.36 -15.30
CA LEU A 85 14.60 -3.86 -15.17
C LEU A 85 13.88 -3.92 -16.52
N GLN A 86 12.75 -4.62 -16.54
CA GLN A 86 11.90 -4.76 -17.72
C GLN A 86 10.43 -4.79 -17.27
N PRO A 87 9.63 -3.74 -17.54
CA PRO A 87 8.21 -3.71 -17.17
C PRO A 87 7.40 -4.78 -17.91
N GLU A 88 6.44 -5.40 -17.24
CA GLU A 88 5.49 -6.32 -17.89
C GLU A 88 4.17 -5.61 -18.28
N THR A 89 3.83 -4.52 -17.57
CA THR A 89 2.60 -3.74 -17.78
C THR A 89 2.85 -2.24 -17.74
N GLU A 90 1.87 -1.47 -18.21
CA GLU A 90 1.83 0.01 -18.12
C GLU A 90 0.60 0.43 -17.30
N ALA A 91 0.46 -0.14 -16.10
CA ALA A 91 -0.69 0.09 -15.24
C ALA A 91 -0.89 1.59 -14.93
N SER A 92 -2.16 2.02 -14.90
CA SER A 92 -2.55 3.41 -14.67
C SER A 92 -3.36 3.63 -13.39
N SER A 93 -3.57 2.58 -12.59
CA SER A 93 -4.39 2.63 -11.37
C SER A 93 -3.68 3.28 -10.18
N HIS A 94 -2.35 3.13 -10.10
CA HIS A 94 -1.50 3.65 -9.04
C HIS A 94 -0.04 3.76 -9.55
N ILE A 95 0.86 4.29 -8.72
CA ILE A 95 2.30 4.30 -8.99
C ILE A 95 2.90 3.01 -8.44
N GLY A 96 3.15 2.00 -9.29
CA GLY A 96 3.70 0.72 -8.85
C GLY A 96 5.13 0.89 -8.37
N ARG A 97 5.46 0.43 -7.16
CA ARG A 97 6.80 0.61 -6.58
C ARG A 97 7.76 -0.47 -7.06
N ILE A 98 8.81 -0.02 -7.73
CA ILE A 98 9.91 -0.86 -8.19
C ILE A 98 10.89 -1.05 -7.03
N LEU A 99 11.27 0.06 -6.39
CA LEU A 99 12.13 0.11 -5.21
C LEU A 99 11.56 1.12 -4.22
N SER A 100 11.47 0.72 -2.96
CA SER A 100 11.13 1.56 -1.83
C SER A 100 12.26 1.55 -0.83
N PHE A 101 12.73 2.73 -0.41
CA PHE A 101 13.69 2.89 0.69
C PHE A 101 12.93 3.44 1.89
N PHE A 102 12.97 2.73 3.01
CA PHE A 102 12.13 3.04 4.17
C PHE A 102 12.88 2.88 5.50
N ASP A 103 12.44 3.63 6.49
CA ASP A 103 13.00 3.60 7.84
C ASP A 103 12.44 2.44 8.69
N ASP A 104 12.94 2.28 9.91
CA ASP A 104 12.48 1.23 10.82
C ASP A 104 11.00 1.37 11.26
N GLN A 105 10.37 2.53 11.05
CA GLN A 105 8.94 2.75 11.29
C GLN A 105 8.08 2.39 10.07
N GLY A 106 8.71 1.96 8.97
CA GLY A 106 8.04 1.67 7.70
C GLY A 106 7.75 2.92 6.88
N SER A 107 8.14 4.11 7.35
CA SER A 107 7.96 5.35 6.59
C SER A 107 8.94 5.36 5.44
N GLU A 108 8.40 5.57 4.24
CA GLU A 108 9.21 5.57 3.05
C GLU A 108 9.93 6.91 2.85
N SER A 109 11.26 6.87 2.91
CA SER A 109 12.13 8.01 2.64
C SER A 109 12.04 8.44 1.18
N PHE A 110 12.13 7.49 0.24
CA PHE A 110 11.90 7.72 -1.17
C PHE A 110 11.55 6.42 -1.90
N PHE A 111 11.03 6.55 -3.12
CA PHE A 111 10.75 5.42 -3.99
C PHE A 111 11.12 5.68 -5.45
N ILE A 112 11.46 4.60 -6.15
CA ILE A 112 11.46 4.51 -7.60
C ILE A 112 10.20 3.74 -7.99
N GLY A 113 9.36 4.32 -8.82
CA GLY A 113 8.11 3.74 -9.24
C GLY A 113 7.80 3.95 -10.71
N GLN A 114 6.73 3.30 -11.15
CA GLN A 114 6.21 3.40 -12.50
C GLN A 114 4.75 3.85 -12.47
N TRP A 115 4.42 4.83 -13.30
CA TRP A 115 3.03 5.15 -13.63
C TRP A 115 2.88 5.19 -15.15
N ARG A 116 2.07 4.27 -15.70
CA ARG A 116 2.03 4.04 -17.17
C ARG A 116 3.45 3.77 -17.69
N PRO A 117 3.97 4.31 -18.83
CA PRO A 117 5.38 4.10 -19.18
C PRO A 117 6.33 5.12 -18.52
N HIS A 118 5.91 5.87 -17.51
CA HIS A 118 6.71 6.93 -16.90
C HIS A 118 7.51 6.41 -15.72
N LEU A 119 8.79 6.79 -15.66
CA LEU A 119 9.63 6.59 -14.49
C LEU A 119 9.35 7.71 -13.50
N ILE A 120 8.99 7.35 -12.26
CA ILE A 120 8.72 8.28 -11.17
C ILE A 120 9.74 8.06 -10.06
N LEU A 121 10.26 9.16 -9.53
CA LEU A 121 11.06 9.21 -8.32
C LEU A 121 10.36 10.16 -7.37
N GLY A 122 9.92 9.64 -6.22
CA GLY A 122 9.13 10.43 -5.27
C GLY A 122 9.53 10.22 -3.83
N LYS A 123 9.06 11.13 -2.97
CA LYS A 123 9.18 11.05 -1.51
C LYS A 123 8.01 11.73 -0.81
N GLY A 124 7.80 11.33 0.44
CA GLY A 124 6.71 11.81 1.28
C GLY A 124 5.38 11.12 0.98
N ILE A 125 4.34 11.52 1.71
CA ILE A 125 3.01 10.90 1.64
C ILE A 125 2.18 11.63 0.58
N HIS A 126 1.73 10.90 -0.44
CA HIS A 126 0.89 11.45 -1.50
C HIS A 126 -0.33 12.17 -0.93
N GLY A 127 -0.62 13.38 -1.43
CA GLY A 127 -1.71 14.23 -0.92
C GLY A 127 -1.35 15.13 0.27
N LYS A 128 -0.15 15.01 0.84
CA LYS A 128 0.38 15.98 1.83
C LYS A 128 1.29 17.02 1.15
N ASP A 129 1.40 18.19 1.77
CA ASP A 129 2.28 19.28 1.30
C ASP A 129 3.76 18.90 1.22
N THR A 130 4.15 17.86 1.95
CA THR A 130 5.50 17.30 1.97
C THR A 130 5.81 16.39 0.78
N TYR A 131 4.81 15.99 -0.01
CA TYR A 131 4.99 15.15 -1.18
C TYR A 131 5.78 15.88 -2.27
N ARG A 132 6.80 15.23 -2.81
CA ARG A 132 7.61 15.72 -3.92
C ARG A 132 7.92 14.58 -4.86
N GLU A 133 7.78 14.82 -6.16
CA GLU A 133 8.15 13.86 -7.20
C GLU A 133 8.84 14.54 -8.37
N ILE A 134 9.73 13.79 -9.02
CA ILE A 134 10.29 14.08 -10.34
C ILE A 134 10.18 12.81 -11.19
N GLY A 135 10.23 12.94 -12.51
CA GLY A 135 10.12 11.78 -13.37
C GLY A 135 10.48 12.07 -14.82
N ILE A 136 10.53 11.00 -15.61
CA ILE A 136 10.78 11.04 -17.05
C ILE A 136 9.66 10.26 -17.74
N ARG A 137 9.07 10.85 -18.78
CA ARG A 137 7.99 10.23 -19.56
C ARG A 137 8.56 9.18 -20.51
N ASP A 138 7.74 8.18 -20.79
CA ASP A 138 7.95 7.15 -21.84
C ASP A 138 9.28 6.37 -21.77
N VAL A 139 9.82 6.19 -20.56
CA VAL A 139 11.05 5.42 -20.29
C VAL A 139 10.74 3.94 -20.08
N LEU A 140 9.71 3.64 -19.28
CA LEU A 140 9.38 2.30 -18.79
C LEU A 140 8.29 1.65 -19.64
N LYS A 141 8.53 1.54 -20.95
CA LYS A 141 7.60 0.90 -21.88
C LYS A 141 7.52 -0.61 -21.65
N LYS A 142 6.34 -1.17 -21.91
CA LYS A 142 6.09 -2.60 -21.78
C LYS A 142 7.13 -3.44 -22.53
N ALA A 143 7.66 -4.46 -21.85
CA ALA A 143 8.63 -5.44 -22.33
C ALA A 143 9.99 -4.87 -22.78
N GLU A 144 10.24 -3.57 -22.63
CA GLU A 144 11.55 -2.98 -22.93
C GLU A 144 12.48 -3.10 -21.72
N LYS A 145 13.64 -3.71 -21.93
CA LYS A 145 14.72 -3.72 -20.92
C LYS A 145 15.31 -2.33 -20.82
N ARG A 146 15.46 -1.83 -19.60
CA ARG A 146 16.04 -0.52 -19.29
C ARG A 146 17.08 -0.62 -18.20
N PHE A 147 18.14 0.14 -18.36
CA PHE A 147 19.05 0.48 -17.28
C PHE A 147 18.72 1.88 -16.77
N VAL A 148 18.45 2.02 -15.48
CA VAL A 148 18.15 3.29 -14.83
C VAL A 148 19.17 3.53 -13.73
N ALA A 149 19.80 4.70 -13.74
CA ALA A 149 20.65 5.15 -12.65
C ALA A 149 20.13 6.47 -12.08
N ILE A 150 20.11 6.57 -10.76
CA ILE A 150 19.72 7.76 -10.01
C ILE A 150 20.89 8.12 -9.11
N THR A 151 21.42 9.33 -9.25
CA THR A 151 22.50 9.83 -8.41
C THR A 151 22.03 11.07 -7.66
N SER A 152 22.22 11.12 -6.35
CA SER A 152 21.77 12.22 -5.49
C SER A 152 22.86 12.61 -4.52
N GLY A 153 23.10 13.91 -4.38
CA GLY A 153 24.04 14.46 -3.41
C GLY A 153 23.81 15.96 -3.21
N VAL A 154 24.89 16.70 -2.94
CA VAL A 154 24.85 18.14 -2.66
C VAL A 154 24.29 18.98 -3.83
N ASP A 155 24.48 18.53 -5.08
CA ASP A 155 24.00 19.22 -6.29
C ASP A 155 22.56 18.83 -6.69
N GLY A 156 21.85 18.09 -5.83
CA GLY A 156 20.54 17.54 -6.12
C GLY A 156 20.61 16.17 -6.80
N THR A 157 19.54 15.84 -7.54
CA THR A 157 19.33 14.49 -8.09
C THR A 157 19.39 14.48 -9.62
N ARG A 158 20.09 13.49 -10.19
CA ARG A 158 20.20 13.23 -11.62
C ARG A 158 19.65 11.85 -11.95
N ILE A 159 18.96 11.73 -13.07
CA ILE A 159 18.40 10.46 -13.57
C ILE A 159 18.98 10.18 -14.95
N TYR A 160 19.58 9.00 -15.09
CA TYR A 160 20.17 8.48 -16.30
C TYR A 160 19.37 7.27 -16.77
N VAL A 161 19.20 7.14 -18.07
CA VAL A 161 18.58 5.99 -18.72
C VAL A 161 19.53 5.48 -19.78
N ASP A 162 19.84 4.20 -19.73
CA ASP A 162 20.74 3.51 -20.67
C ASP A 162 22.11 4.23 -20.80
N GLY A 163 22.60 4.80 -19.69
CA GLY A 163 23.88 5.52 -19.61
C GLY A 163 23.81 7.01 -19.92
N ILE A 164 22.66 7.52 -20.38
CA ILE A 164 22.48 8.91 -20.82
C ILE A 164 21.75 9.73 -19.76
N LEU A 165 22.28 10.91 -19.41
CA LEU A 165 21.61 11.84 -18.49
C LEU A 165 20.35 12.43 -19.15
N LEU A 166 19.17 12.14 -18.60
CA LEU A 166 17.89 12.64 -19.12
C LEU A 166 17.22 13.67 -18.21
N LYS A 167 17.54 13.69 -16.91
CA LYS A 167 16.98 14.67 -15.97
C LYS A 167 18.02 15.09 -14.95
N SER A 168 18.09 16.41 -14.69
CA SER A 168 18.80 17.00 -13.56
C SER A 168 17.83 17.86 -12.76
N SER A 169 17.82 17.68 -11.44
CA SER A 169 16.90 18.35 -10.51
C SER A 169 17.67 18.88 -9.29
N PRO A 170 18.26 20.09 -9.37
CA PRO A 170 19.13 20.62 -8.33
C PRO A 170 18.45 20.89 -6.97
N ARG A 171 17.13 21.03 -6.97
CA ARG A 171 16.33 21.30 -5.76
C ARG A 171 15.65 20.04 -5.19
N PHE A 172 15.96 18.88 -5.75
CA PHE A 172 15.40 17.60 -5.31
C PHE A 172 16.53 16.73 -4.77
N HIS A 173 16.44 16.39 -3.49
CA HIS A 173 17.38 15.48 -2.81
C HIS A 173 16.59 14.30 -2.25
N LEU A 174 17.13 13.09 -2.37
CA LEU A 174 16.48 11.88 -1.86
C LEU A 174 16.31 11.92 -0.35
N PHE A 175 17.37 12.29 0.36
CA PHE A 175 17.35 12.49 1.80
C PHE A 175 17.35 13.97 2.15
N SER A 176 16.66 14.33 3.23
CA SER A 176 16.76 15.66 3.81
C SER A 176 18.11 15.82 4.56
N ILE A 177 18.57 17.05 4.79
CA ILE A 177 19.86 17.32 5.46
C ILE A 177 19.96 16.63 6.84
N ASN A 178 18.84 16.51 7.55
CA ASN A 178 18.78 15.90 8.88
C ASN A 178 18.35 14.42 8.85
N GLU A 179 18.21 13.84 7.66
CA GLU A 179 17.75 12.46 7.50
C GLU A 179 18.95 11.53 7.35
N LYS A 180 19.00 10.49 8.18
CA LYS A 180 20.03 9.46 8.04
C LYS A 180 19.75 8.68 6.76
N PRO A 181 20.75 8.50 5.87
CA PRO A 181 20.59 7.71 4.66
C PRO A 181 20.65 6.19 4.96
N SER A 182 20.19 5.77 6.14
CA SER A 182 20.13 4.36 6.54
C SER A 182 18.68 3.92 6.55
N GLY A 183 18.44 2.72 6.03
CA GLY A 183 17.10 2.18 5.98
C GLY A 183 17.08 0.81 5.31
N LYS A 184 15.90 0.22 5.28
CA LYS A 184 15.64 -1.04 4.59
C LYS A 184 15.16 -0.73 3.17
N ILE A 185 15.29 -1.73 2.30
CA ILE A 185 14.75 -1.67 0.96
C ILE A 185 13.69 -2.74 0.75
N ALA A 186 12.69 -2.40 -0.05
CA ALA A 186 11.70 -3.32 -0.58
C ALA A 186 11.66 -3.18 -2.11
N LEU A 187 11.51 -4.29 -2.81
CA LEU A 187 11.36 -4.36 -4.26
C LEU A 187 9.98 -4.89 -4.62
N GLY A 188 9.41 -4.34 -5.67
CA GLY A 188 8.15 -4.79 -6.26
C GLY A 188 6.88 -4.38 -5.53
N ALA A 189 6.96 -3.78 -4.34
CA ALA A 189 5.83 -3.20 -3.64
C ALA A 189 6.25 -2.10 -2.64
N SER A 190 5.31 -1.21 -2.32
CA SER A 190 5.44 -0.29 -1.18
C SER A 190 5.49 -1.08 0.14
N PRO A 191 6.01 -0.49 1.24
CA PRO A 191 6.00 -1.15 2.56
C PRO A 191 4.60 -1.55 3.05
N THR A 192 3.56 -0.81 2.65
CA THR A 192 2.15 -1.12 2.92
C THR A 192 1.59 -2.22 2.03
N GLY A 193 2.27 -2.56 0.93
CA GLY A 193 1.92 -3.63 0.02
C GLY A 193 0.81 -3.32 -0.98
N SER A 194 0.23 -2.12 -0.93
CA SER A 194 -0.87 -1.67 -1.80
C SER A 194 -0.43 -1.26 -3.21
N GLU A 195 0.77 -0.70 -3.34
CA GLU A 195 1.32 -0.20 -4.61
C GLU A 195 2.38 -1.15 -5.17
N TYR A 196 1.95 -2.29 -5.69
CA TYR A 196 2.85 -3.28 -6.27
C TYR A 196 3.19 -3.00 -7.74
N TRP A 197 4.33 -3.51 -8.18
CA TRP A 197 4.84 -3.40 -9.54
C TRP A 197 4.90 -4.76 -10.23
N THR A 198 4.85 -4.77 -11.56
CA THR A 198 4.90 -6.01 -12.37
C THR A 198 5.94 -5.90 -13.47
N GLY A 199 6.81 -6.90 -13.54
CA GLY A 199 7.96 -6.92 -14.44
C GLY A 199 9.15 -7.65 -13.83
N ASN A 200 10.28 -7.56 -14.53
CA ASN A 200 11.53 -8.20 -14.14
C ASN A 200 12.50 -7.19 -13.54
N ILE A 201 13.13 -7.53 -12.42
CA ILE A 201 14.34 -6.85 -11.94
C ILE A 201 15.51 -7.78 -12.21
N LEU A 202 16.45 -7.31 -13.03
CA LEU A 202 17.58 -8.09 -13.54
C LEU A 202 18.85 -7.82 -12.74
N SER A 203 18.99 -6.63 -12.15
CA SER A 203 20.04 -6.32 -11.19
C SER A 203 19.72 -5.06 -10.40
N LEU A 204 20.29 -4.96 -9.20
CA LEU A 204 20.23 -3.76 -8.35
C LEU A 204 21.62 -3.50 -7.77
N ALA A 205 22.11 -2.28 -7.88
CA ALA A 205 23.29 -1.81 -7.15
C ALA A 205 23.00 -0.50 -6.43
N ILE A 206 23.59 -0.35 -5.24
CA ILE A 206 23.47 0.84 -4.41
C ILE A 206 24.87 1.26 -3.98
N TYR A 207 25.14 2.55 -4.07
CA TYR A 207 26.39 3.18 -3.70
C TYR A 207 26.15 4.29 -2.69
N ASP A 208 27.06 4.50 -1.75
CA ASP A 208 27.02 5.58 -0.75
C ASP A 208 27.69 6.89 -1.23
N ARG A 209 27.88 7.01 -2.54
CA ARG A 209 28.44 8.19 -3.21
C ARG A 209 27.65 8.56 -4.46
N VAL A 210 27.92 9.76 -4.98
CA VAL A 210 27.41 10.19 -6.29
C VAL A 210 28.30 9.58 -7.38
N LEU A 211 27.70 8.73 -8.24
CA LEU A 211 28.36 8.25 -9.45
C LEU A 211 28.44 9.37 -10.50
N THR A 212 29.55 9.42 -11.21
CA THR A 212 29.75 10.31 -12.36
C THR A 212 29.01 9.79 -13.60
N GLY A 213 28.72 10.68 -14.55
CA GLY A 213 28.09 10.27 -15.81
C GLY A 213 28.93 9.26 -16.62
N GLN A 214 30.26 9.31 -16.49
CA GLN A 214 31.16 8.37 -17.16
C GLN A 214 31.09 6.96 -16.54
N GLU A 215 31.05 6.87 -15.21
CA GLU A 215 30.84 5.61 -14.50
C GLU A 215 29.49 5.00 -14.88
N VAL A 216 28.41 5.79 -14.81
CA VAL A 216 27.06 5.34 -15.17
C VAL A 216 26.97 4.84 -16.62
N SER A 217 27.60 5.55 -17.57
CA SER A 217 27.66 5.15 -18.98
C SER A 217 28.46 3.86 -19.19
N THR A 218 29.52 3.65 -18.40
CA THR A 218 30.30 2.41 -18.42
C THR A 218 29.48 1.25 -17.86
N HIS A 219 28.79 1.46 -16.74
CA HIS A 219 27.97 0.45 -16.07
C HIS A 219 26.76 0.02 -16.91
N SER A 220 26.19 0.91 -17.74
CA SER A 220 25.02 0.57 -18.57
C SER A 220 25.32 -0.45 -19.67
N HIS A 221 26.59 -0.60 -20.08
CA HIS A 221 27.03 -1.49 -21.15
C HIS A 221 27.81 -2.73 -20.65
N GLY A 222 28.03 -2.85 -19.34
CA GLY A 222 28.93 -3.84 -18.75
C GLY A 222 28.36 -4.59 -17.56
N SER A 223 29.07 -5.63 -17.12
CA SER A 223 28.78 -6.29 -15.85
C SER A 223 29.50 -5.56 -14.72
N LYS A 224 28.75 -5.22 -13.66
CA LYS A 224 29.29 -4.56 -12.46
C LYS A 224 30.23 -5.50 -11.72
N LYS A 225 31.30 -4.95 -11.15
CA LYS A 225 32.27 -5.76 -10.39
C LYS A 225 32.10 -5.50 -8.90
N SER A 226 32.23 -6.57 -8.10
CA SER A 226 32.34 -6.41 -6.65
C SER A 226 33.64 -5.68 -6.31
N GLY A 227 33.63 -4.87 -5.23
CA GLY A 227 34.79 -4.11 -4.76
C GLY A 227 34.97 -2.72 -5.37
N GLU A 228 33.99 -2.21 -6.13
CA GLU A 228 33.97 -0.81 -6.57
C GLU A 228 33.87 0.14 -5.36
N GLU A 229 34.53 1.30 -5.47
CA GLU A 229 34.50 2.31 -4.41
C GLU A 229 33.06 2.77 -4.13
N GLY A 230 32.69 2.77 -2.85
CA GLY A 230 31.37 3.17 -2.36
C GLY A 230 30.24 2.19 -2.68
N LEU A 231 30.51 1.01 -3.26
CA LEU A 231 29.48 -0.01 -3.51
C LEU A 231 29.05 -0.66 -2.18
N VAL A 232 27.81 -0.42 -1.75
CA VAL A 232 27.26 -0.96 -0.49
C VAL A 232 26.37 -2.18 -0.69
N ALA A 233 25.75 -2.29 -1.86
CA ALA A 233 24.93 -3.45 -2.21
C ALA A 233 24.98 -3.74 -3.70
N LEU A 234 25.12 -5.02 -4.05
CA LEU A 234 25.04 -5.52 -5.42
C LEU A 234 24.25 -6.83 -5.43
N TYR A 235 23.08 -6.80 -6.05
CA TYR A 235 22.20 -7.96 -6.23
C TYR A 235 22.12 -8.27 -7.73
N PRO A 236 22.90 -9.24 -8.22
CA PRO A 236 22.84 -9.67 -9.61
C PRO A 236 21.67 -10.62 -9.88
N PHE A 237 21.06 -11.21 -8.85
CA PHE A 237 19.98 -12.19 -8.96
C PHE A 237 20.35 -13.41 -9.82
N ASP A 238 21.55 -13.96 -9.61
CA ASP A 238 22.10 -15.11 -10.33
C ASP A 238 21.85 -16.47 -9.65
N GLU A 239 21.15 -16.48 -8.51
CA GLU A 239 20.85 -17.68 -7.72
C GLU A 239 19.80 -18.58 -8.37
N ARG A 240 18.84 -17.98 -9.08
CA ARG A 240 17.75 -18.65 -9.84
C ARG A 240 16.82 -19.56 -9.03
N SER A 241 17.00 -19.64 -7.72
CA SER A 241 16.19 -20.46 -6.82
C SER A 241 16.40 -20.04 -5.36
N GLY A 242 15.54 -20.56 -4.47
CA GLY A 242 15.63 -20.28 -3.04
C GLY A 242 14.94 -18.98 -2.63
N GLN A 243 15.20 -18.57 -1.39
CA GLN A 243 14.54 -17.44 -0.73
C GLN A 243 15.45 -16.23 -0.54
N TRP A 244 16.67 -16.28 -1.07
CA TRP A 244 17.69 -15.27 -0.80
C TRP A 244 18.24 -14.72 -2.11
N GLY A 245 18.17 -13.39 -2.26
CA GLY A 245 19.00 -12.65 -3.20
C GLY A 245 20.27 -12.22 -2.49
N TYR A 246 21.38 -12.89 -2.80
CA TYR A 246 22.67 -12.62 -2.18
C TYR A 246 23.22 -11.28 -2.64
N ASN A 247 23.92 -10.64 -1.71
CA ASN A 247 24.57 -9.36 -1.92
C ASN A 247 26.04 -9.64 -2.17
N HIS A 248 26.53 -9.28 -3.35
CA HIS A 248 27.93 -9.52 -3.74
C HIS A 248 28.89 -8.45 -3.18
N ALA A 249 28.37 -7.42 -2.50
CA ALA A 249 29.14 -6.37 -1.83
C ALA A 249 29.19 -6.53 -0.31
N SER A 250 28.22 -7.22 0.31
CA SER A 250 28.14 -7.35 1.77
C SER A 250 27.37 -8.59 2.23
N ARG A 251 27.34 -8.87 3.54
CA ARG A 251 26.52 -9.95 4.15
C ARG A 251 25.04 -9.59 4.36
N ARG A 252 24.57 -8.46 3.82
CA ARG A 252 23.17 -8.02 3.96
C ARG A 252 22.38 -8.43 2.71
N HIS A 253 21.67 -9.55 2.81
CA HIS A 253 20.95 -10.17 1.70
C HIS A 253 19.50 -9.70 1.62
N LEU A 254 18.89 -9.92 0.46
CA LEU A 254 17.46 -9.74 0.24
C LEU A 254 16.72 -11.04 0.52
N PHE A 255 15.60 -10.94 1.23
CA PHE A 255 14.71 -12.06 1.52
C PHE A 255 13.49 -12.03 0.60
N ILE A 256 13.18 -13.19 0.03
CA ILE A 256 12.00 -13.46 -0.78
C ILE A 256 11.07 -14.35 0.07
N PRO A 257 10.07 -13.78 0.75
CA PRO A 257 9.18 -14.56 1.60
C PRO A 257 8.31 -15.48 0.75
N SER A 258 7.92 -16.63 1.30
CA SER A 258 7.02 -17.58 0.61
C SER A 258 5.57 -17.08 0.55
N LYS A 259 5.18 -16.22 1.50
CA LYS A 259 3.89 -15.55 1.58
C LYS A 259 4.12 -14.06 1.48
N PHE A 260 3.16 -13.35 0.91
CA PHE A 260 3.27 -11.91 0.80
C PHE A 260 3.14 -11.29 2.20
N GLU A 261 4.12 -10.45 2.56
CA GLU A 261 4.19 -9.80 3.86
C GLU A 261 4.06 -8.29 3.71
N VAL A 262 3.19 -7.70 4.53
CA VAL A 262 3.07 -6.24 4.66
C VAL A 262 4.06 -5.78 5.71
N LEU A 263 5.05 -4.99 5.29
CA LEU A 263 6.13 -4.49 6.14
C LEU A 263 5.66 -3.34 7.04
N GLN A 264 4.64 -2.60 6.61
CA GLN A 264 4.01 -1.52 7.36
C GLN A 264 2.49 -1.69 7.39
N LYS A 265 1.96 -2.13 8.54
CA LYS A 265 0.52 -2.25 8.74
C LYS A 265 -0.10 -0.88 9.02
N THR A 266 -1.13 -0.53 8.28
CA THR A 266 -1.94 0.66 8.54
C THR A 266 -3.22 0.26 9.28
N ILE A 267 -3.61 1.07 10.26
CA ILE A 267 -4.80 0.82 11.09
C ILE A 267 -5.64 2.10 11.07
N LEU A 268 -6.90 1.98 10.67
CA LEU A 268 -7.87 3.08 10.69
C LEU A 268 -7.30 4.37 10.10
N VAL A 269 -6.81 4.31 8.86
CA VAL A 269 -6.18 5.46 8.23
C VAL A 269 -7.15 6.64 8.26
N PRO A 270 -6.75 7.80 8.80
CA PRO A 270 -7.64 8.93 8.90
C PRO A 270 -8.02 9.51 7.54
N PRO A 271 -9.23 10.06 7.40
CA PRO A 271 -9.74 10.57 6.12
C PRO A 271 -8.85 11.62 5.48
N TRP A 272 -8.23 12.49 6.28
CA TRP A 272 -7.36 13.58 5.80
C TRP A 272 -5.98 13.10 5.32
N VAL A 273 -5.61 11.84 5.58
CA VAL A 273 -4.36 11.25 5.08
C VAL A 273 -4.59 10.62 3.70
N ASP A 274 -5.74 9.96 3.51
CA ASP A 274 -6.09 9.23 2.29
C ASP A 274 -7.10 9.98 1.39
N PHE A 275 -7.34 11.26 1.64
CA PHE A 275 -8.36 12.02 0.92
C PHE A 275 -8.02 12.10 -0.58
N ARG A 276 -8.82 11.43 -1.40
CA ARG A 276 -8.75 11.51 -2.86
C ARG A 276 -10.14 11.82 -3.38
N PHE A 277 -10.40 13.08 -3.75
CA PHE A 277 -11.71 13.45 -4.29
C PHE A 277 -11.87 12.93 -5.73
N ASN A 278 -12.22 11.65 -5.86
CA ASN A 278 -12.46 10.98 -7.12
C ASN A 278 -13.70 10.09 -7.06
N ARG A 279 -14.14 9.62 -8.22
CA ARG A 279 -15.35 8.80 -8.35
C ARG A 279 -15.25 7.47 -7.58
N SER A 280 -14.06 6.86 -7.52
CA SER A 280 -13.85 5.60 -6.79
C SER A 280 -14.10 5.79 -5.29
N TYR A 281 -13.45 6.79 -4.71
CA TYR A 281 -13.57 7.12 -3.29
C TYR A 281 -15.02 7.42 -2.90
N LEU A 282 -15.76 8.14 -3.75
CA LEU A 282 -17.18 8.39 -3.50
C LEU A 282 -18.02 7.09 -3.57
N MET A 283 -17.71 6.20 -4.51
CA MET A 283 -18.40 4.91 -4.63
C MET A 283 -18.14 4.00 -3.43
N ASP A 284 -16.93 4.04 -2.87
CA ASP A 284 -16.58 3.28 -1.65
C ASP A 284 -17.42 3.76 -0.45
N ILE A 285 -17.49 5.09 -0.24
CA ILE A 285 -18.34 5.70 0.81
C ILE A 285 -19.82 5.32 0.62
N LEU A 286 -20.34 5.45 -0.60
CA LEU A 286 -21.74 5.12 -0.89
C LEU A 286 -22.04 3.64 -0.67
N THR A 287 -21.13 2.75 -1.07
CA THR A 287 -21.29 1.30 -0.88
C THR A 287 -21.37 0.95 0.59
N ASN A 288 -20.50 1.55 1.41
CA ASN A 288 -20.48 1.37 2.86
C ASN A 288 -21.78 1.88 3.53
N ILE A 289 -22.25 3.08 3.16
CA ILE A 289 -23.53 3.61 3.65
C ILE A 289 -24.69 2.67 3.27
N LEU A 290 -24.82 2.34 1.98
CA LEU A 290 -25.93 1.53 1.47
C LEU A 290 -25.91 0.12 2.06
N GLY A 291 -24.73 -0.46 2.27
CA GLY A 291 -24.57 -1.80 2.86
C GLY A 291 -25.06 -1.88 4.31
N PHE A 292 -24.96 -0.80 5.09
CA PHE A 292 -25.39 -0.77 6.49
C PHE A 292 -26.84 -0.28 6.71
N ILE A 293 -27.51 0.27 5.69
CA ILE A 293 -28.93 0.66 5.79
C ILE A 293 -29.83 -0.52 6.18
N PRO A 294 -29.77 -1.70 5.52
CA PRO A 294 -30.57 -2.85 5.91
C PRO A 294 -30.30 -3.28 7.36
N PHE A 295 -29.04 -3.25 7.78
CA PHE A 295 -28.65 -3.57 9.15
C PHE A 295 -29.34 -2.63 10.15
N GLY A 296 -29.22 -1.31 9.97
CA GLY A 296 -29.86 -0.32 10.82
C GLY A 296 -31.38 -0.48 10.89
N PHE A 297 -32.02 -0.74 9.74
CA PHE A 297 -33.48 -0.88 9.64
C PHE A 297 -34.00 -2.12 10.37
N PHE A 298 -33.47 -3.30 10.04
CA PHE A 298 -34.00 -4.56 10.58
C PHE A 298 -33.60 -4.77 12.04
N PHE A 299 -32.42 -4.33 12.45
CA PHE A 299 -32.02 -4.38 13.86
C PHE A 299 -32.92 -3.47 14.71
N SER A 300 -33.24 -2.28 14.21
CA SER A 300 -34.19 -1.37 14.84
C SER A 300 -35.60 -1.97 14.94
N ALA A 301 -36.05 -2.64 13.88
CA ALA A 301 -37.31 -3.37 13.88
C ALA A 301 -37.35 -4.50 14.92
N TYR A 302 -36.26 -5.27 15.04
CA TYR A 302 -36.15 -6.34 16.04
C TYR A 302 -36.18 -5.80 17.48
N LEU A 303 -35.39 -4.76 17.77
CA LEU A 303 -35.31 -4.16 19.12
C LEU A 303 -36.63 -3.53 19.56
N SER A 304 -37.32 -2.83 18.64
CA SER A 304 -38.59 -2.16 18.94
C SER A 304 -39.70 -3.13 19.35
N ARG A 305 -39.62 -4.39 18.89
CA ARG A 305 -40.59 -5.45 19.24
C ARG A 305 -40.49 -5.90 20.69
N LYS A 306 -39.34 -5.66 21.34
CA LYS A 306 -39.16 -5.92 22.77
C LYS A 306 -39.80 -4.87 23.68
N LYS A 307 -40.48 -3.83 23.13
CA LYS A 307 -41.26 -2.78 23.85
C LYS A 307 -40.51 -1.98 24.95
N ILE A 308 -39.18 -2.10 25.06
CA ILE A 308 -38.40 -1.56 26.18
C ILE A 308 -37.59 -0.30 25.80
N MET A 309 -37.57 0.12 24.52
CA MET A 309 -36.58 1.08 24.04
C MET A 309 -37.19 2.40 23.55
N SER A 310 -36.68 3.52 24.08
CA SER A 310 -36.97 4.85 23.57
C SER A 310 -36.33 5.09 22.19
N LYS A 311 -36.84 6.08 21.44
CA LYS A 311 -36.26 6.48 20.14
C LYS A 311 -34.77 6.78 20.23
N ARG A 312 -34.37 7.52 21.28
CA ARG A 312 -32.95 7.83 21.55
C ARG A 312 -32.13 6.55 21.75
N CYS A 313 -32.65 5.61 22.54
CA CYS A 313 -31.98 4.34 22.79
C CYS A 313 -31.83 3.51 21.49
N LEU A 314 -32.82 3.55 20.59
CA LEU A 314 -32.76 2.88 19.29
C LEU A 314 -31.63 3.43 18.41
N PHE A 315 -31.55 4.76 18.27
CA PHE A 315 -30.48 5.40 17.50
C PHE A 315 -29.10 5.18 18.12
N LEU A 316 -28.98 5.27 19.45
CA LEU A 316 -27.73 4.95 20.14
C LEU A 316 -27.30 3.50 19.89
N MET A 317 -28.22 2.54 19.94
CA MET A 317 -27.90 1.15 19.63
C MET A 317 -27.53 0.93 18.17
N ALA A 318 -28.16 1.65 17.22
CA ALA A 318 -27.79 1.58 15.81
C ALA A 318 -26.35 2.09 15.57
N ILE A 319 -25.97 3.20 16.22
CA ILE A 319 -24.61 3.75 16.18
C ILE A 319 -23.62 2.77 16.82
N LEU A 320 -23.91 2.31 18.04
CA LEU A 320 -22.98 1.46 18.79
C LEU A 320 -22.76 0.12 18.10
N LEU A 321 -23.83 -0.56 17.66
CA LEU A 321 -23.71 -1.87 17.02
C LEU A 321 -23.18 -1.77 15.59
N GLY A 322 -23.65 -0.80 14.81
CA GLY A 322 -23.15 -0.58 13.45
C GLY A 322 -21.68 -0.16 13.46
N GLY A 323 -21.33 0.80 14.32
CA GLY A 323 -19.96 1.27 14.51
C GLY A 323 -19.04 0.19 15.05
N SER A 324 -19.49 -0.61 16.04
CA SER A 324 -18.68 -1.71 16.58
C SER A 324 -18.48 -2.82 15.57
N LEU A 325 -19.51 -3.21 14.82
CA LEU A 325 -19.36 -4.19 13.74
C LEU A 325 -18.37 -3.69 12.68
N SER A 326 -18.51 -2.44 12.25
CA SER A 326 -17.60 -1.84 11.27
C SER A 326 -16.17 -1.80 11.81
N LEU A 327 -15.96 -1.33 13.04
CA LEU A 327 -14.66 -1.30 13.69
C LEU A 327 -14.03 -2.70 13.81
N CYS A 328 -14.82 -3.72 14.14
CA CYS A 328 -14.32 -5.10 14.18
C CYS A 328 -13.84 -5.57 12.81
N ILE A 329 -14.58 -5.26 11.74
CA ILE A 329 -14.18 -5.60 10.36
C ILE A 329 -12.88 -4.90 10.00
N GLU A 330 -12.79 -3.60 10.27
CA GLU A 330 -11.60 -2.78 10.02
C GLU A 330 -10.36 -3.32 10.75
N VAL A 331 -10.49 -3.67 12.03
CA VAL A 331 -9.39 -4.26 12.81
C VAL A 331 -8.96 -5.62 12.25
N ILE A 332 -9.89 -6.44 11.76
CA ILE A 332 -9.57 -7.72 11.12
C ILE A 332 -8.87 -7.50 9.77
N GLN A 333 -9.28 -6.49 9.00
CA GLN A 333 -8.68 -6.18 7.70
C GLN A 333 -7.21 -5.77 7.79
N VAL A 334 -6.72 -5.31 8.94
CA VAL A 334 -5.27 -5.10 9.20
C VAL A 334 -4.44 -6.36 8.93
N TYR A 335 -5.05 -7.55 9.00
CA TYR A 335 -4.42 -8.84 8.74
C TYR A 335 -4.70 -9.38 7.32
N LEU A 336 -5.39 -8.63 6.47
CA LEU A 336 -5.66 -8.97 5.08
C LEU A 336 -4.76 -8.10 4.17
N PRO A 337 -3.66 -8.64 3.62
CA PRO A 337 -2.71 -7.84 2.82
C PRO A 337 -3.27 -7.19 1.55
N THR A 338 -4.46 -7.60 1.12
CA THR A 338 -5.17 -7.03 -0.04
C THR A 338 -6.16 -5.92 0.33
N ARG A 339 -6.27 -5.57 1.61
CA ARG A 339 -7.22 -4.57 2.14
C ARG A 339 -6.47 -3.53 2.97
N ASN A 340 -7.01 -2.33 2.98
CA ASN A 340 -6.53 -1.22 3.82
C ASN A 340 -7.60 -0.91 4.85
N SER A 341 -7.22 -0.72 6.11
CA SER A 341 -8.17 -0.29 7.13
C SER A 341 -8.36 1.23 7.11
N GLN A 342 -9.61 1.70 7.06
CA GLN A 342 -9.97 3.11 6.87
C GLN A 342 -10.99 3.59 7.91
N LEU A 343 -10.70 4.73 8.54
CA LEU A 343 -11.65 5.35 9.47
C LEU A 343 -12.93 5.82 8.78
N MET A 344 -12.84 6.20 7.49
CA MET A 344 -14.01 6.58 6.69
C MET A 344 -15.03 5.47 6.57
N ASP A 345 -14.59 4.21 6.54
CA ASP A 345 -15.49 3.07 6.41
C ASP A 345 -16.29 2.86 7.70
N VAL A 346 -15.66 3.07 8.87
CA VAL A 346 -16.37 3.12 10.17
C VAL A 346 -17.44 4.22 10.17
N LEU A 347 -17.10 5.42 9.70
CA LEU A 347 -18.02 6.55 9.67
C LEU A 347 -19.18 6.32 8.68
N ALA A 348 -18.88 5.86 7.47
CA ALA A 348 -19.86 5.58 6.42
C ALA A 348 -20.82 4.45 6.83
N ASN A 349 -20.31 3.35 7.38
CA ASN A 349 -21.11 2.24 7.89
C ASN A 349 -22.00 2.66 9.06
N SER A 350 -21.46 3.48 9.98
CA SER A 350 -22.25 4.04 11.10
C SER A 350 -23.37 4.94 10.60
N MET A 351 -23.12 5.78 9.58
CA MET A 351 -24.13 6.61 8.93
C MET A 351 -25.21 5.77 8.26
N GLY A 352 -24.83 4.71 7.55
CA GLY A 352 -25.76 3.74 6.98
C GLY A 352 -26.69 3.13 8.03
N ALA A 353 -26.15 2.74 9.19
CA ALA A 353 -26.93 2.20 10.29
C ALA A 353 -27.93 3.23 10.87
N ILE A 354 -27.53 4.50 11.00
CA ILE A 354 -28.42 5.60 11.43
C ILE A 354 -29.54 5.82 10.42
N LEU A 355 -29.22 5.86 9.12
CA LEU A 355 -30.21 6.03 8.06
C LEU A 355 -31.22 4.89 8.04
N GLY A 356 -30.75 3.64 8.18
CA GLY A 356 -31.61 2.47 8.33
C GLY A 356 -32.56 2.58 9.52
N ALA A 357 -32.06 2.97 10.69
CA ALA A 357 -32.88 3.19 11.88
C ALA A 357 -33.92 4.32 11.68
N THR A 358 -33.54 5.38 10.96
CA THR A 358 -34.41 6.50 10.61
C THR A 358 -35.56 6.06 9.71
N LEU A 359 -35.26 5.30 8.65
CA LEU A 359 -36.25 4.75 7.73
C LEU A 359 -37.26 3.85 8.45
N TYR A 360 -36.77 3.02 9.38
CA TYR A 360 -37.64 2.20 10.22
C TYR A 360 -38.59 3.05 11.06
N TYR A 361 -38.06 4.10 11.69
CA TYR A 361 -38.83 4.99 12.54
C TYR A 361 -39.90 5.79 11.76
N LEU A 362 -39.55 6.33 10.59
CA LEU A 362 -40.48 7.08 9.73
C LEU A 362 -41.65 6.21 9.26
N ARG A 363 -41.39 4.94 8.91
CA ARG A 363 -42.44 3.96 8.58
C ARG A 363 -43.40 3.73 9.74
N GLY A 364 -42.88 3.66 10.96
CA GLY A 364 -43.69 3.52 12.18
C GLY A 364 -44.63 4.70 12.43
N HIS A 365 -44.21 5.92 12.06
CA HIS A 365 -45.03 7.12 12.22
C HIS A 365 -46.20 7.20 11.23
N GLN A 366 -45.95 6.85 9.96
CA GLN A 366 -46.99 6.86 8.92
C GLN A 366 -48.09 5.82 9.16
N SER A 367 -47.76 4.71 9.83
CA SER A 367 -48.72 3.66 10.18
C SER A 367 -49.58 3.97 11.41
N ALA A 368 -49.29 5.06 12.13
CA ALA A 368 -50.01 5.50 13.33
C ALA A 368 -50.86 6.76 13.09
N SER A 369 -50.72 7.40 11.93
CA SER A 369 -51.47 8.59 11.49
C SER A 369 -52.62 8.26 10.51
N LEU A 370 -52.91 6.98 10.31
CA LEU A 370 -54.06 6.40 9.61
C LEU A 370 -54.81 5.52 10.61
#